data_AF-A0A7S0UJ77-F1
#
_entry.id   AF-A0A7S0UJ77-F1
#
_cell.length_a   1.000
_cell.length_b   1.000
_cell.length_c   1.000
_cell.angle_alpha   90.00
_cell.angle_beta   90.00
_cell.angle_gamma   90.00
#
_symmetry.space_group_name_H-M   'P 1'
#
loop_
_entity.id
_entity.type
_entity.pdbx_description
1 polymer ?
#
loop_
_entity_poly.entity_id
_entity_poly.type
_entity_poly.pdbx_seq_one_letter_code
_entity_poly.pdbx_strand_id
1 'polypeptide(L)'
;AAAAEQHRLRVRQRFSGFYDLSVHQSGGATDIDGAHFEAEAYVGQMLKHKGLPELVAKSNELSGEIKELDSDMQMLVYENYNKFIAATDTIQLMKEKVESLGPDLARLAASVHDITTTSSNINSNLADRRVRIQKLNGVRRLLKKLSIIFELPTRLNRAVELDACAEAVKYWTSSLPVIRAYSHVPAFKAVSGESEAILSKLRSKLRLRLSSPDTPPDDHHEAASLLLQLGEALPEVREEYIKVRRARLEG
;
A
#
# COMPACT_ATOMS: atom_id res chain seq x y z
N ALA A 1 16.97 -34.14 49.94
CA ALA A 1 17.86 -33.58 48.91
C ALA A 1 19.09 -34.47 48.71
N ALA A 2 19.97 -34.60 49.71
CA ALA A 2 21.21 -35.41 49.60
C ALA A 2 21.00 -36.89 49.22
N ALA A 3 20.04 -37.58 49.84
CA ALA A 3 19.76 -39.00 49.53
C ALA A 3 19.25 -39.22 48.09
N ALA A 4 18.40 -38.33 47.58
CA ALA A 4 17.89 -38.39 46.21
C ALA A 4 19.00 -38.09 45.18
N GLU A 5 19.96 -37.25 45.55
CA GLU A 5 21.12 -36.95 44.72
C GLU A 5 22.10 -38.13 44.68
N GLN A 6 22.38 -38.77 45.82
CA GLN A 6 23.13 -40.03 45.87
C GLN A 6 22.47 -41.13 45.05
N HIS A 7 21.14 -41.27 45.13
CA HIS A 7 20.39 -42.23 44.30
C HIS A 7 20.55 -41.97 42.80
N ARG A 8 20.42 -40.71 42.36
CA ARG A 8 20.65 -40.33 40.96
C ARG A 8 22.08 -40.58 40.50
N LEU A 9 23.06 -40.36 41.38
CA LEU A 9 24.46 -40.63 41.09
C LEU A 9 24.73 -42.14 40.95
N ARG A 10 24.13 -42.98 41.79
CA ARG A 10 24.22 -44.45 41.67
C ARG A 10 23.63 -44.96 40.37
N VAL A 11 22.44 -44.48 40.01
CA VAL A 11 21.81 -44.79 38.72
C VAL A 11 22.75 -44.37 37.59
N ARG A 12 23.28 -43.13 37.60
CA ARG A 12 24.21 -42.63 36.59
C ARG A 12 25.53 -43.43 36.51
N GLN A 13 26.11 -43.82 37.64
CA GLN A 13 27.32 -44.64 37.68
C GLN A 13 27.08 -46.03 37.07
N ARG A 14 25.95 -46.68 37.38
CA ARG A 14 25.57 -47.97 36.78
C ARG A 14 25.46 -47.89 35.25
N PHE A 15 24.98 -46.75 34.75
CA PHE A 15 24.85 -46.49 33.31
C PHE A 15 26.10 -45.91 32.65
N SER A 16 27.12 -45.54 33.42
CA SER A 16 28.34 -44.90 32.89
C SER A 16 29.04 -45.73 31.83
N GLY A 17 29.07 -47.06 32.00
CA GLY A 17 29.65 -47.99 31.03
C GLY A 17 28.87 -48.12 29.71
N PHE A 18 27.60 -47.72 29.68
CA PHE A 18 26.77 -47.73 28.45
C PHE A 18 26.80 -46.39 27.70
N TYR A 19 27.01 -45.29 28.42
CA TYR A 19 26.98 -43.93 27.88
C TYR A 19 28.35 -43.25 27.83
N ASP A 20 29.43 -43.99 28.09
CA ASP A 20 30.81 -43.48 28.18
C ASP A 20 30.92 -42.22 29.07
N LEU A 21 30.20 -42.25 30.19
CA LEU A 21 30.17 -41.14 31.14
C LEU A 21 31.30 -41.32 32.15
N SER A 22 31.98 -40.23 32.53
CA SER A 22 32.98 -40.26 33.58
C SER A 22 32.38 -40.75 34.91
N VAL A 23 32.89 -41.87 35.43
CA VAL A 23 32.55 -42.39 36.76
C VAL A 23 33.03 -41.42 37.83
N HIS A 24 32.27 -41.25 38.91
CA HIS A 24 32.76 -40.52 40.08
C HIS A 24 33.99 -41.24 40.66
N GLN A 25 35.15 -40.60 40.56
CA GLN A 25 36.42 -41.13 41.10
C GLN A 25 36.61 -40.82 42.60
N SER A 26 35.70 -40.09 43.24
CA SER A 26 35.82 -39.72 44.65
C SER A 26 35.20 -40.79 45.54
N GLY A 27 36.04 -41.60 46.20
CA GLY A 27 35.65 -42.54 47.24
C GLY A 27 36.88 -43.29 47.74
N GLY A 28 37.04 -43.42 49.07
CA GLY A 28 38.09 -44.25 49.66
C GLY A 28 37.77 -45.75 49.50
N ALA A 29 38.69 -46.63 49.92
CA ALA A 29 38.53 -48.09 49.83
C ALA A 29 37.25 -48.64 50.51
N THR A 30 36.64 -47.88 51.42
CA THR A 30 35.43 -48.25 52.17
C THR A 30 34.16 -47.55 51.67
N ASP A 31 34.22 -46.81 50.56
CA ASP A 31 33.05 -46.18 49.97
C ASP A 31 32.39 -47.12 48.95
N ILE A 32 31.16 -47.57 49.24
CA ILE A 32 30.43 -48.57 48.43
C ILE A 32 30.10 -48.08 47.02
N ASP A 33 30.04 -46.75 46.83
CA ASP A 33 29.74 -46.09 45.55
C ASP A 33 31.01 -45.53 44.88
N GLY A 34 32.19 -45.82 45.44
CA GLY A 34 33.49 -45.34 44.96
C GLY A 34 34.10 -46.24 43.90
N ALA A 35 34.84 -45.65 42.96
CA ALA A 35 35.55 -46.38 41.91
C ALA A 35 36.66 -47.33 42.43
N HIS A 36 37.10 -47.15 43.68
CA HIS A 36 38.16 -47.93 44.35
C HIS A 36 37.64 -48.79 45.51
N PHE A 37 36.36 -49.16 45.50
CA PHE A 37 35.73 -49.93 46.56
C PHE A 37 36.40 -51.30 46.78
N GLU A 38 36.81 -51.59 48.02
CA GLU A 38 37.34 -52.87 48.45
C GLU A 38 36.34 -53.58 49.38
N ALA A 39 35.65 -54.59 48.84
CA ALA A 39 34.58 -55.31 49.54
C ALA A 39 35.06 -55.95 50.86
N GLU A 40 36.25 -56.55 50.86
CA GLU A 40 36.81 -57.20 52.05
C GLU A 40 37.13 -56.20 53.17
N ALA A 41 37.69 -55.03 52.83
CA ALA A 41 38.01 -53.97 53.79
C ALA A 41 36.73 -53.37 54.40
N TYR A 42 35.71 -53.12 53.58
CA TYR A 42 34.42 -52.59 54.02
C TYR A 42 33.66 -53.58 54.93
N VAL A 43 33.56 -54.85 54.53
CA VAL A 43 32.90 -55.90 55.32
C VAL A 43 33.68 -56.15 56.63
N GLY A 44 35.02 -56.19 56.56
CA GLY A 44 35.87 -56.35 57.73
C GLY A 44 35.73 -55.20 58.73
N GLN A 45 35.54 -53.95 58.27
CA GLN A 45 35.26 -52.81 59.13
C GLN A 45 33.84 -52.89 59.74
N MET A 46 32.84 -53.30 58.96
CA MET A 46 31.48 -53.52 59.48
C MET A 46 31.42 -54.58 60.57
N LEU A 47 32.10 -55.71 60.39
CA LEU A 47 32.15 -56.81 61.36
C LEU A 47 32.84 -56.42 62.68
N LYS A 48 33.81 -55.49 62.62
CA LYS A 48 34.53 -54.99 63.81
C LYS A 48 33.73 -53.98 64.63
N HIS A 49 32.86 -53.20 63.99
CA HIS A 49 32.20 -52.04 64.62
C HIS A 49 30.69 -52.16 64.81
N LYS A 50 30.01 -53.11 64.15
CA LYS A 50 28.54 -53.27 64.22
C LYS A 50 28.12 -54.59 64.84
N GLY A 51 27.00 -54.58 65.55
CA GLY A 51 26.38 -55.78 66.12
C GLY A 51 25.60 -56.60 65.08
N LEU A 52 25.30 -57.87 65.39
CA LEU A 52 24.51 -58.76 64.52
C LEU A 52 23.17 -58.15 64.05
N PRO A 53 22.37 -57.47 64.90
CA PRO A 53 21.10 -56.86 64.47
C PRO A 53 21.30 -55.75 63.43
N GLU A 54 22.36 -54.95 63.58
CA GLU A 54 22.70 -53.87 62.64
C GLU A 54 23.22 -54.42 61.31
N LEU A 55 23.96 -55.53 61.36
CA LEU A 55 24.44 -56.24 60.18
C LEU A 55 23.28 -56.79 59.35
N VAL A 56 22.29 -57.41 60.01
CA VAL A 56 21.07 -57.91 59.37
C VAL A 56 20.23 -56.77 58.80
N ALA A 57 20.07 -55.67 59.54
CA ALA A 57 19.37 -54.48 59.05
C ALA A 57 20.05 -53.91 57.78
N LYS A 58 21.39 -53.78 57.79
CA LYS A 58 22.12 -53.29 56.62
C LYS A 58 22.05 -54.25 55.43
N SER A 59 22.05 -55.55 55.67
CA SER A 59 21.86 -56.56 54.61
C SER A 59 20.48 -56.45 53.94
N ASN A 60 19.43 -56.22 54.74
CA ASN A 60 18.08 -56.04 54.23
C ASN A 60 17.91 -54.72 53.46
N GLU A 61 18.52 -53.64 53.97
CA GLU A 61 18.59 -52.33 53.30
C GLU A 61 19.27 -52.46 51.93
N LEU A 62 20.47 -53.05 51.87
CA LEU A 62 21.18 -53.27 50.60
C LEU A 62 20.38 -54.14 49.62
N SER A 63 19.70 -55.18 50.11
CA SER A 63 18.83 -56.02 49.29
C SER A 63 17.62 -55.27 48.71
N GLY A 64 17.11 -54.27 49.44
CA GLY A 64 16.08 -53.35 48.96
C GLY A 64 16.63 -52.41 47.90
N GLU A 65 17.76 -51.75 48.18
CA GLU A 65 18.43 -50.82 47.27
C GLU A 65 18.78 -51.48 45.92
N ILE A 66 19.26 -52.73 45.93
CA ILE A 66 19.57 -53.47 44.69
C ILE A 66 18.31 -53.66 43.83
N LYS A 67 17.17 -54.01 44.45
CA LYS A 67 15.91 -54.23 43.72
C LYS A 67 15.35 -52.92 43.17
N GLU A 68 15.40 -51.84 43.95
CA GLU A 68 14.97 -50.51 43.51
C GLU A 68 15.83 -50.02 42.33
N LEU A 69 17.16 -50.14 42.43
CA LEU A 69 18.07 -49.77 41.35
C LEU A 69 17.84 -50.59 40.07
N ASP A 70 17.44 -51.87 40.19
CA ASP A 70 17.10 -52.69 39.02
C ASP A 70 15.78 -52.27 38.38
N SER A 71 14.75 -52.00 39.19
CA SER A 71 13.48 -51.46 38.71
C SER A 71 13.66 -50.12 38.00
N ASP A 72 14.46 -49.21 38.57
CA ASP A 72 14.76 -47.91 37.97
C ASP A 72 15.52 -48.04 36.65
N MET A 73 16.43 -49.02 36.57
CA MET A 73 17.14 -49.34 35.32
C MET A 73 16.16 -49.79 34.23
N GLN A 74 15.25 -50.70 34.56
CA GLN A 74 14.22 -51.17 33.62
C GLN A 74 13.30 -50.03 33.18
N MET A 75 12.89 -49.16 34.12
CA MET A 75 12.04 -48.00 33.84
C MET A 75 12.73 -47.01 32.90
N LEU A 76 14.01 -46.73 33.11
CA LEU A 76 14.79 -45.83 32.25
C LEU A 76 14.95 -46.39 30.83
N VAL A 77 15.23 -47.69 30.70
CA VAL A 77 15.30 -48.36 29.40
C VAL A 77 13.95 -48.24 28.68
N TYR A 78 12.85 -48.52 29.37
CA TYR A 78 11.51 -48.39 28.80
C TYR A 78 11.19 -46.96 28.35
N GLU A 79 11.46 -45.96 29.20
CA GLU A 79 11.28 -44.55 28.84
C GLU A 79 12.13 -44.15 27.63
N ASN A 80 13.37 -44.63 27.58
CA ASN A 80 14.30 -44.31 26.52
C ASN A 80 13.84 -44.93 25.18
N TYR A 81 13.44 -46.20 25.18
CA TYR A 81 12.84 -46.85 24.00
C TYR A 81 11.57 -46.13 23.54
N ASN A 82 10.68 -45.75 24.46
CA ASN A 82 9.49 -44.98 24.11
C ASN A 82 9.83 -43.63 23.47
N LYS A 83 10.84 -42.93 23.99
CA LYS A 83 11.32 -41.66 23.40
C LYS A 83 11.90 -41.89 22.00
N PHE A 84 12.63 -42.99 21.78
CA PHE A 84 13.16 -43.34 20.46
C PHE A 84 12.07 -43.70 19.46
N ILE A 85 11.05 -44.45 19.88
CA ILE A 85 9.88 -44.76 19.05
C ILE A 85 9.17 -43.47 18.66
N ALA A 86 8.87 -42.60 19.62
CA ALA A 86 8.23 -41.31 19.35
C ALA A 86 9.06 -40.41 18.42
N ALA A 87 10.38 -40.39 18.59
CA ALA A 87 11.28 -39.66 17.70
C ALA A 87 11.24 -40.23 16.27
N THR A 88 11.22 -41.55 16.14
CA THR A 88 11.14 -42.24 14.85
C THR A 88 9.80 -41.96 14.16
N ASP A 89 8.68 -42.03 14.89
CA ASP A 89 7.35 -41.68 14.37
C ASP A 89 7.29 -40.23 13.91
N THR A 90 7.92 -39.32 14.66
CA THR A 90 8.01 -37.90 14.28
C THR A 90 8.79 -37.72 12.98
N ILE A 91 9.92 -38.41 12.81
CA ILE A 91 10.72 -38.38 11.58
C ILE A 91 9.90 -38.93 10.40
N GLN A 92 9.18 -40.02 10.59
CA GLN A 92 8.32 -40.62 9.57
C GLN A 92 7.21 -39.65 9.14
N LEU A 93 6.52 -39.02 10.10
CA LEU A 93 5.51 -38.02 9.83
C LEU A 93 6.08 -36.79 9.10
N MET A 94 7.27 -36.34 9.50
CA MET A 94 7.96 -35.24 8.82
C MET A 94 8.26 -35.58 7.37
N LYS A 95 8.74 -36.81 7.10
CA LYS A 95 9.01 -37.29 5.74
C LYS A 95 7.75 -37.29 4.88
N GLU A 96 6.66 -37.87 5.38
CA GLU A 96 5.39 -37.91 4.66
C GLU A 96 4.85 -36.50 4.33
N LYS A 97 4.93 -35.58 5.29
CA LYS A 97 4.53 -34.18 5.06
C LYS A 97 5.39 -33.49 4.01
N VAL A 98 6.71 -33.68 4.05
CA VAL A 98 7.62 -33.09 3.05
C VAL A 98 7.37 -33.67 1.66
N GLU A 99 7.13 -34.97 1.55
CA GLU A 99 6.77 -35.62 0.27
C GLU A 99 5.42 -35.09 -0.27
N SER A 100 4.43 -34.85 0.60
CA SER A 100 3.14 -34.26 0.21
C SER A 100 3.23 -32.79 -0.20
N LEU A 101 4.24 -32.05 0.25
CA LEU A 101 4.43 -30.62 -0.07
C LEU A 101 4.88 -30.40 -1.53
N GLY A 102 5.62 -31.35 -2.10
CA GLY A 102 6.09 -31.29 -3.49
C GLY A 102 4.99 -31.01 -4.51
N PRO A 103 3.91 -31.82 -4.58
CA PRO A 103 2.82 -31.58 -5.53
C PRO A 103 2.04 -30.29 -5.23
N ASP A 104 1.89 -29.89 -3.97
CA ASP A 104 1.22 -28.64 -3.59
C ASP A 104 1.99 -27.41 -4.08
N LEU A 105 3.32 -27.42 -3.93
CA LEU A 105 4.20 -26.37 -4.47
C LEU A 105 4.15 -26.34 -6.00
N ALA A 106 4.12 -27.50 -6.66
CA ALA A 106 3.99 -27.57 -8.12
C ALA A 106 2.65 -26.99 -8.59
N ARG A 107 1.55 -27.29 -7.89
CA ARG A 107 0.23 -26.73 -8.17
C ARG A 107 0.18 -25.22 -7.96
N LEU A 108 0.80 -24.72 -6.89
CA LEU A 108 0.90 -23.28 -6.63
C LEU A 108 1.70 -22.57 -7.74
N ALA A 109 2.84 -23.14 -8.15
CA ALA A 109 3.66 -22.60 -9.24
C ALA A 109 2.88 -22.54 -10.56
N ALA A 110 2.13 -23.59 -10.89
CA ALA A 110 1.25 -23.61 -12.06
C ALA A 110 0.16 -22.52 -11.98
N SER A 111 -0.50 -22.39 -10.84
CA SER A 111 -1.53 -21.35 -10.66
C SER A 111 -0.96 -19.93 -10.79
N VAL A 112 0.23 -19.66 -10.24
CA VAL A 112 0.90 -18.36 -10.40
C VAL A 112 1.28 -18.10 -11.85
N HIS A 113 1.72 -19.13 -12.57
CA HIS A 113 2.01 -19.03 -14.00
C HIS A 113 0.74 -18.70 -14.80
N ASP A 114 -0.38 -19.36 -14.52
CA ASP A 114 -1.67 -19.11 -15.17
C ASP A 114 -2.19 -17.69 -14.91
N ILE A 115 -2.08 -17.21 -13.66
CA ILE A 115 -2.44 -15.85 -13.27
C ILE A 115 -1.56 -14.84 -14.03
N THR A 116 -0.26 -15.07 -14.08
CA THR A 116 0.69 -14.17 -14.76
C THR A 116 0.39 -14.11 -16.25
N THR A 117 0.13 -15.26 -16.88
CA THR A 117 -0.19 -15.36 -18.30
C THR A 117 -1.51 -14.66 -18.62
N THR A 118 -2.54 -14.90 -17.79
CA THR A 118 -3.86 -14.27 -17.96
C THR A 118 -3.78 -12.76 -17.74
N SER A 119 -3.04 -12.30 -16.73
CA SER A 119 -2.80 -10.88 -16.48
C SER A 119 -2.07 -10.20 -17.64
N SER A 120 -1.03 -10.86 -18.18
CA SER A 120 -0.32 -10.38 -19.36
C SER A 120 -1.24 -10.26 -20.59
N ASN A 121 -2.08 -11.27 -20.83
CA ASN A 121 -3.06 -11.26 -21.92
C ASN A 121 -4.13 -10.18 -21.77
N ILE A 122 -4.62 -9.96 -20.54
CA ILE A 122 -5.57 -8.88 -20.25
C ILE A 122 -4.90 -7.51 -20.49
N ASN A 123 -3.67 -7.34 -20.01
CA ASN A 123 -2.93 -6.09 -20.15
C ASN A 123 -2.65 -5.78 -21.63
N SER A 124 -2.23 -6.76 -22.42
CA SER A 124 -2.00 -6.58 -23.86
C SER A 124 -3.29 -6.23 -24.60
N ASN A 125 -4.41 -6.92 -24.31
CA ASN A 125 -5.70 -6.62 -24.94
C ASN A 125 -6.23 -5.23 -24.58
N LEU A 126 -6.01 -4.78 -23.34
CA LEU A 126 -6.45 -3.47 -22.86
C LEU A 126 -5.52 -2.33 -23.29
N ALA A 127 -4.25 -2.59 -23.62
CA ALA A 127 -3.28 -1.56 -24.00
C ALA A 127 -3.76 -0.76 -25.22
N ASP A 128 -4.19 -1.44 -26.28
CA ASP A 128 -4.69 -0.80 -27.51
C ASP A 128 -5.95 0.02 -27.25
N ARG A 129 -6.89 -0.54 -26.45
CA ARG A 129 -8.11 0.15 -26.05
C ARG A 129 -7.79 1.40 -25.23
N ARG A 130 -6.83 1.33 -24.30
CA ARG A 130 -6.38 2.47 -23.48
C ARG A 130 -5.79 3.58 -24.36
N VAL A 131 -4.96 3.24 -25.34
CA VAL A 131 -4.41 4.22 -26.30
C VAL A 131 -5.53 4.87 -27.12
N ARG A 132 -6.50 4.09 -27.60
CA ARG A 132 -7.64 4.63 -28.36
C ARG A 132 -8.51 5.56 -27.51
N ILE A 133 -8.79 5.19 -26.26
CA ILE A 133 -9.54 6.03 -25.31
C ILE A 133 -8.78 7.31 -25.00
N GLN A 134 -7.46 7.24 -24.80
CA GLN A 134 -6.60 8.43 -24.61
C GLN A 134 -6.69 9.38 -25.81
N LYS A 135 -6.58 8.86 -27.04
CA LYS A 135 -6.74 9.66 -28.27
C LYS A 135 -8.13 10.30 -28.34
N LEU A 136 -9.20 9.53 -28.11
CA LEU A 136 -10.57 10.02 -28.15
C LEU A 136 -10.85 11.08 -27.07
N ASN A 137 -10.32 10.91 -25.86
CA ASN A 137 -10.41 11.92 -24.80
C ASN A 137 -9.65 13.20 -25.17
N GLY A 138 -8.49 13.06 -25.83
CA GLY A 138 -7.75 14.19 -26.40
C GLY A 138 -8.61 14.96 -27.40
N VAL A 139 -9.19 14.27 -28.39
CA VAL A 139 -10.08 14.86 -29.40
C VAL A 139 -11.31 15.49 -28.73
N ARG A 140 -11.97 14.80 -27.79
CA ARG A 140 -13.12 15.34 -27.05
C ARG A 140 -12.77 16.61 -26.28
N ARG A 141 -11.58 16.67 -25.66
CA ARG A 141 -11.11 17.88 -24.97
C ARG A 141 -10.90 19.04 -25.94
N LEU A 142 -10.33 18.77 -27.11
CA LEU A 142 -10.17 19.77 -28.17
C LEU A 142 -11.53 20.24 -28.68
N LEU A 143 -12.44 19.33 -28.99
CA LEU A 143 -13.81 19.65 -29.41
C LEU A 143 -14.56 20.49 -28.36
N LYS A 144 -14.40 20.19 -27.05
CA LYS A 144 -15.02 21.00 -25.99
C LYS A 144 -14.49 22.43 -25.95
N LYS A 145 -13.18 22.62 -26.15
CA LYS A 145 -12.59 23.97 -26.28
C LYS A 145 -13.11 24.68 -27.53
N LEU A 146 -13.32 23.92 -28.61
CA LEU A 146 -13.82 24.40 -29.88
C LEU A 146 -15.29 24.82 -29.83
N SER A 147 -16.12 24.06 -29.10
CA SER A 147 -17.56 24.32 -28.90
C SER A 147 -17.79 25.73 -28.36
N ILE A 148 -16.94 26.20 -27.45
CA ILE A 148 -17.05 27.54 -26.85
C ILE A 148 -16.94 28.64 -27.93
N ILE A 149 -16.14 28.41 -28.98
CA ILE A 149 -15.96 29.37 -30.07
C ILE A 149 -17.14 29.31 -31.05
N PHE A 150 -17.65 28.12 -31.36
CA PHE A 150 -18.86 27.98 -32.18
C PHE A 150 -20.12 28.50 -31.48
N GLU A 151 -20.16 28.45 -30.15
CA GLU A 151 -21.22 29.05 -29.33
C GLU A 151 -21.04 30.56 -29.13
N LEU A 152 -19.94 31.16 -29.60
CA LEU A 152 -19.66 32.58 -29.40
C LEU A 152 -20.71 33.48 -30.08
N PRO A 153 -21.09 33.30 -31.37
CA PRO A 153 -22.06 34.19 -32.03
C PRO A 153 -23.45 34.11 -31.39
N THR A 154 -23.89 32.91 -31.00
CA THR A 154 -25.21 32.74 -30.34
C THR A 154 -25.23 33.39 -28.96
N ARG A 155 -24.14 33.27 -28.18
CA ARG A 155 -23.99 33.96 -26.89
C ARG A 155 -23.90 35.47 -27.07
N LEU A 156 -23.20 35.95 -28.10
CA LEU A 156 -23.09 37.38 -28.40
C LEU A 156 -24.44 37.95 -28.81
N ASN A 157 -25.20 37.25 -29.66
CA ASN A 157 -26.53 37.70 -30.07
C ASN A 157 -27.50 37.77 -28.88
N ARG A 158 -27.49 36.76 -28.00
CA ARG A 158 -28.29 36.77 -26.77
C ARG A 158 -27.90 37.92 -25.83
N ALA A 159 -26.62 38.24 -25.70
CA ALA A 159 -26.17 39.36 -24.88
C ALA A 159 -26.60 40.72 -25.47
N VAL A 160 -26.63 40.85 -26.81
CA VAL A 160 -27.15 42.05 -27.50
C VAL A 160 -28.67 42.19 -27.33
N GLU A 161 -29.42 41.08 -27.34
CA GLU A 161 -30.86 41.04 -27.09
C GLU A 161 -31.23 41.43 -25.65
N LEU A 162 -30.45 40.96 -24.67
CA LEU A 162 -30.64 41.27 -23.24
C LEU A 162 -30.05 42.63 -22.82
N ASP A 163 -29.53 43.40 -23.76
CA ASP A 163 -28.93 44.72 -23.54
C ASP A 163 -27.68 44.75 -22.63
N ALA A 164 -27.17 43.57 -22.26
CA ALA A 164 -25.96 43.37 -21.45
C ALA A 164 -24.70 43.57 -22.30
N CYS A 165 -24.46 44.82 -22.69
CA CYS A 165 -23.37 45.21 -23.60
C CYS A 165 -21.99 44.90 -23.01
N ALA A 166 -21.81 45.05 -21.70
CA ALA A 166 -20.54 44.78 -21.03
C ALA A 166 -20.10 43.32 -21.09
N GLU A 167 -21.04 42.39 -20.93
CA GLU A 167 -20.75 40.96 -21.02
C GLU A 167 -20.42 40.54 -22.45
N ALA A 168 -21.13 41.08 -23.44
CA ALA A 168 -20.87 40.83 -24.86
C ALA A 168 -19.44 41.20 -25.25
N VAL A 169 -18.97 42.38 -24.82
CA VAL A 169 -17.61 42.86 -25.08
C VAL A 169 -16.57 42.00 -24.36
N LYS A 170 -16.83 41.58 -23.11
CA LYS A 170 -15.93 40.68 -22.38
C LYS A 170 -15.80 39.31 -23.05
N TYR A 171 -16.90 38.71 -23.50
CA TYR A 171 -16.87 37.44 -24.22
C TYR A 171 -16.09 37.54 -25.53
N TRP A 172 -16.25 38.64 -26.26
CA TRP A 172 -15.48 38.93 -27.46
C TRP A 172 -13.99 39.07 -27.17
N THR A 173 -13.60 39.98 -26.27
CA THR A 173 -12.20 40.25 -25.93
C THR A 173 -11.49 39.00 -25.40
N SER A 174 -12.19 38.17 -24.61
CA SER A 174 -11.63 36.90 -24.12
C SER A 174 -11.44 35.84 -25.20
N SER A 175 -12.25 35.86 -26.26
CA SER A 175 -12.21 34.88 -27.36
C SER A 175 -11.29 35.32 -28.50
N LEU A 176 -10.96 36.61 -28.57
CA LEU A 176 -10.16 37.24 -29.60
C LEU A 176 -8.73 36.66 -29.78
N PRO A 177 -7.97 36.32 -28.71
CA PRO A 177 -6.67 35.68 -28.86
C PRO A 177 -6.75 34.31 -29.55
N VAL A 178 -7.83 33.57 -29.27
CA VAL A 178 -8.07 32.24 -29.82
C VAL A 178 -8.50 32.35 -31.30
N ILE A 179 -9.35 33.32 -31.62
CA ILE A 179 -9.77 33.60 -33.00
C ILE A 179 -8.57 34.03 -33.85
N ARG A 180 -7.67 34.88 -33.32
CA ARG A 180 -6.44 35.29 -34.02
C ARG A 180 -5.49 34.11 -34.27
N ALA A 181 -5.30 33.24 -33.27
CA ALA A 181 -4.43 32.06 -33.39
C ALA A 181 -4.94 31.05 -34.43
N TYR A 182 -6.26 30.91 -34.59
CA TYR A 182 -6.89 29.95 -35.52
C TYR A 182 -7.52 30.60 -36.77
N SER A 183 -7.06 31.80 -37.13
CA SER A 183 -7.57 32.62 -38.25
C SER A 183 -7.44 31.99 -39.65
N HIS A 184 -6.58 30.97 -39.80
CA HIS A 184 -6.35 30.26 -41.06
C HIS A 184 -7.45 29.23 -41.39
N VAL A 185 -8.32 28.88 -40.43
CA VAL A 185 -9.36 27.87 -40.64
C VAL A 185 -10.65 28.55 -41.15
N PRO A 186 -11.19 28.16 -42.33
CA PRO A 186 -12.37 28.81 -42.92
C PRO A 186 -13.61 28.86 -42.02
N ALA A 187 -13.87 27.80 -41.25
CA ALA A 187 -14.98 27.75 -40.29
C ALA A 187 -14.85 28.80 -39.19
N PHE A 188 -13.63 29.06 -38.70
CA PHE A 188 -13.37 30.11 -37.70
C PHE A 188 -13.49 31.51 -38.29
N LYS A 189 -13.11 31.68 -39.56
CA LYS A 189 -13.30 32.94 -40.28
C LYS A 189 -14.80 33.25 -40.49
N ALA A 190 -15.63 32.26 -40.79
CA ALA A 190 -17.08 32.43 -40.89
C ALA A 190 -17.71 32.82 -39.55
N VAL A 191 -17.40 32.09 -38.47
CA VAL A 191 -17.86 32.37 -37.10
C VAL A 191 -17.37 33.74 -36.60
N SER A 192 -16.13 34.11 -36.92
CA SER A 192 -15.59 35.45 -36.64
C SER A 192 -16.29 36.54 -37.45
N GLY A 193 -16.67 36.28 -38.71
CA GLY A 193 -17.42 37.22 -39.54
C GLY A 193 -18.84 37.43 -39.01
N GLU A 194 -19.51 36.36 -38.58
CA GLU A 194 -20.84 36.43 -37.97
C GLU A 194 -20.81 37.17 -36.62
N SER A 195 -19.82 36.89 -35.77
CA SER A 195 -19.65 37.63 -34.51
C SER A 195 -19.26 39.10 -34.72
N GLU A 196 -18.41 39.43 -35.69
CA GLU A 196 -18.10 40.82 -36.05
C GLU A 196 -19.33 41.56 -36.61
N ALA A 197 -20.20 40.87 -37.36
CA ALA A 197 -21.47 41.44 -37.85
C ALA A 197 -22.49 41.70 -36.71
N ILE A 198 -22.48 40.88 -35.66
CA ILE A 198 -23.28 41.14 -34.45
C ILE A 198 -22.67 42.31 -33.66
N LEU A 199 -21.34 42.39 -33.60
CA LEU A 199 -20.63 43.49 -32.93
C LEU A 199 -20.77 44.82 -33.66
N SER A 200 -20.87 44.84 -34.99
CA SER A 200 -21.16 46.07 -35.74
C SER A 200 -22.57 46.59 -35.44
N LYS A 201 -23.56 45.68 -35.28
CA LYS A 201 -24.89 46.05 -34.78
C LYS A 201 -24.82 46.59 -33.35
N LEU A 202 -24.06 45.95 -32.46
CA LEU A 202 -23.85 46.45 -31.09
C LEU A 202 -23.17 47.84 -31.08
N ARG A 203 -22.14 48.04 -31.91
CA ARG A 203 -21.48 49.34 -32.09
C ARG A 203 -22.46 50.41 -32.55
N SER A 204 -23.32 50.12 -33.52
CA SER A 204 -24.36 51.07 -33.95
C SER A 204 -25.38 51.39 -32.84
N LYS A 205 -25.76 50.39 -32.02
CA LYS A 205 -26.67 50.57 -30.88
C LYS A 205 -26.01 51.41 -29.77
N LEU A 206 -24.73 51.18 -29.49
CA LEU A 206 -23.95 51.98 -28.53
C LEU A 206 -23.71 53.41 -29.02
N ARG A 207 -23.45 53.61 -30.32
CA ARG A 207 -23.37 54.97 -30.92
C ARG A 207 -24.70 55.71 -30.86
N LEU A 208 -25.82 55.02 -31.06
CA LEU A 208 -27.15 55.61 -30.92
C LEU A 208 -27.43 56.03 -29.47
N ARG A 209 -27.00 55.22 -28.48
CA ARG A 209 -27.08 55.57 -27.04
C ARG A 209 -26.16 56.71 -26.64
N LEU A 210 -25.01 56.84 -27.31
CA LEU A 210 -24.11 57.96 -27.11
C LEU A 210 -24.66 59.26 -27.73
N SER A 211 -25.45 59.14 -28.80
CA SER A 211 -26.07 60.26 -29.52
C SER A 211 -27.41 60.71 -28.92
N SER A 212 -28.07 59.88 -28.10
CA SER A 212 -29.31 60.24 -27.44
C SER A 212 -29.05 61.13 -26.20
N PRO A 213 -29.59 62.36 -26.14
CA PRO A 213 -29.30 63.31 -25.07
C PRO A 213 -29.92 62.98 -23.70
N ASP A 214 -30.70 61.89 -23.60
CA ASP A 214 -31.56 61.57 -22.44
C ASP A 214 -31.03 60.43 -21.54
N THR A 215 -29.90 59.80 -21.89
CA THR A 215 -29.31 58.72 -21.09
C THR A 215 -28.55 59.29 -19.87
N PRO A 216 -28.55 58.63 -18.70
CA PRO A 216 -27.80 59.08 -17.53
C PRO A 216 -26.29 59.13 -17.81
N PRO A 217 -25.53 59.99 -17.10
CA PRO A 217 -24.10 60.22 -17.35
C PRO A 217 -23.22 58.97 -17.12
N ASP A 218 -23.66 58.03 -16.29
CA ASP A 218 -22.96 56.78 -16.00
C ASP A 218 -23.05 55.80 -17.18
N ASP A 219 -24.23 55.65 -17.79
CA ASP A 219 -24.45 54.80 -18.97
C ASP A 219 -23.70 55.31 -20.20
N HIS A 220 -23.48 56.63 -20.31
CA HIS A 220 -22.66 57.23 -21.35
C HIS A 220 -21.17 56.92 -21.17
N HIS A 221 -20.69 56.92 -19.92
CA HIS A 221 -19.32 56.54 -19.60
C HIS A 221 -19.11 55.04 -19.83
N GLU A 222 -20.07 54.21 -19.44
CA GLU A 222 -20.04 52.77 -19.68
C GLU A 222 -20.08 52.47 -21.19
N ALA A 223 -20.97 53.09 -21.96
CA ALA A 223 -21.02 52.94 -23.41
C ALA A 223 -19.71 53.37 -24.10
N ALA A 224 -19.11 54.49 -23.69
CA ALA A 224 -17.82 54.95 -24.21
C ALA A 224 -16.67 53.99 -23.84
N SER A 225 -16.66 53.47 -22.60
CA SER A 225 -15.67 52.49 -22.13
C SER A 225 -15.78 51.16 -22.89
N LEU A 226 -17.01 50.70 -23.16
CA LEU A 226 -17.27 49.49 -23.93
C LEU A 226 -16.89 49.62 -25.41
N LEU A 227 -17.08 50.79 -26.02
CA LEU A 227 -16.60 51.09 -27.38
C LEU A 227 -15.07 51.10 -27.48
N LEU A 228 -14.38 51.59 -26.44
CA LEU A 228 -12.92 51.54 -26.35
C LEU A 228 -12.40 50.11 -26.18
N GLN A 229 -13.08 49.27 -25.38
CA GLN A 229 -12.73 47.85 -25.22
C GLN A 229 -12.99 47.02 -26.49
N LEU A 230 -13.88 47.47 -27.37
CA LEU A 230 -14.16 46.87 -28.69
C LEU A 230 -13.11 47.20 -29.77
N GLY A 231 -12.08 47.97 -29.42
CA GLY A 231 -10.95 48.28 -30.30
C GLY A 231 -11.22 49.36 -31.34
N GLU A 232 -12.24 50.20 -31.15
CA GLU A 232 -12.44 51.37 -32.01
C GLU A 232 -11.42 52.48 -31.72
N ALA A 233 -11.11 53.28 -32.74
CA ALA A 233 -10.14 54.35 -32.65
C ALA A 233 -10.63 55.43 -31.66
N LEU A 234 -9.85 55.64 -30.59
CA LEU A 234 -10.01 56.71 -29.59
C LEU A 234 -10.46 58.09 -30.12
N PRO A 235 -10.02 58.60 -31.29
CA PRO A 235 -10.42 59.92 -31.77
C PRO A 235 -11.91 60.04 -32.12
N GLU A 236 -12.52 59.02 -32.72
CA GLU A 236 -13.91 59.10 -33.23
C GLU A 236 -14.93 59.12 -32.07
N VAL A 237 -14.73 58.24 -31.09
CA VAL A 237 -15.56 58.16 -29.88
C VAL A 237 -15.40 59.41 -29.01
N ARG A 238 -14.19 59.98 -28.96
CA ARG A 238 -13.90 61.21 -28.21
C ARG A 238 -14.54 62.43 -28.86
N GLU A 239 -14.51 62.55 -30.18
CA GLU A 239 -15.15 63.66 -30.90
C GLU A 239 -16.67 63.63 -30.76
N GLU A 240 -17.31 62.46 -30.86
CA GLU A 240 -18.76 62.32 -30.64
C GLU A 240 -19.16 62.62 -29.19
N TYR A 241 -18.39 62.12 -28.21
CA TYR A 241 -18.63 62.40 -26.80
C TYR A 241 -18.53 63.90 -26.48
N ILE A 242 -17.56 64.61 -27.09
CA ILE A 242 -17.40 66.06 -26.92
C ILE A 242 -18.51 66.82 -27.64
N LYS A 243 -18.94 66.40 -28.84
CA LYS A 243 -20.05 67.02 -29.58
C LYS A 243 -21.37 66.92 -28.81
N VAL A 244 -21.68 65.77 -28.23
CA VAL A 244 -22.92 65.57 -27.44
C VAL A 244 -22.89 66.36 -26.13
N ARG A 245 -21.76 66.39 -25.43
CA ARG A 245 -21.61 67.24 -24.23
C ARG A 245 -21.67 68.73 -24.56
N ARG A 246 -21.14 69.15 -25.72
CA ARG A 246 -21.24 70.54 -26.19
C ARG A 246 -22.68 70.92 -26.53
N ALA A 247 -23.40 70.06 -27.25
CA ALA A 247 -24.81 70.27 -27.59
C ALA A 247 -25.73 70.33 -26.35
N ARG A 248 -25.39 69.62 -25.26
CA ARG A 248 -26.11 69.68 -23.98
C ARG A 248 -25.74 70.90 -23.11
N LEU A 249 -24.62 71.55 -23.39
CA LEU A 249 -24.21 72.80 -22.72
C LEU A 249 -24.71 74.06 -23.45
N GLU A 250 -25.05 73.93 -24.73
CA GLU A 250 -25.53 75.01 -25.59
C GLU A 250 -27.08 75.08 -25.71
N GLY A 251 -27.81 74.15 -25.09
CA GLY A 251 -29.28 74.14 -25.00
C GLY A 251 -29.75 73.99 -23.56
#